data_AF-A0A0M8ZXQ4-F1
#
_entry.id   AF-A0A0M8ZXQ4-F1
#
_cell.length_a   1.000
_cell.length_b   1.000
_cell.length_c   1.000
_cell.angle_alpha   90.00
_cell.angle_beta   90.00
_cell.angle_gamma   90.00
#
_symmetry.space_group_name_H-M   'P 1'
#
loop_
_entity.id
_entity.type
_entity.pdbx_description
1 polymer ?
#
loop_
_entity_poly.entity_id
_entity_poly.type
_entity_poly.pdbx_seq_one_letter_code
_entity_poly.pdbx_strand_id
1 'polypeptide(L)' 'MQYQLAEVIYKTGRPCAERPRRLAPDKFKAAKEEFQLLIQQGICQSSSSKWASPLHMVPKKNDTWRLCGDYR' A
#
# COMPACT_ATOMS: atom_id res chain seq x y z
N MET A 1 18.91 -11.92 11.20
CA MET A 1 18.39 -12.32 9.87
C MET A 1 18.72 -11.20 8.90
N GLN A 2 19.58 -11.47 7.92
CA GLN A 2 19.94 -10.51 6.88
C GLN A 2 18.74 -10.34 5.94
N TYR A 3 18.22 -9.13 5.81
CA TYR A 3 17.30 -8.81 4.72
C TYR A 3 18.14 -8.71 3.45
N GLN A 4 17.81 -9.53 2.45
CA GLN A 4 18.38 -9.41 1.12
C GLN A 4 17.90 -8.06 0.55
N LEU A 5 18.82 -7.14 0.28
CA LEU A 5 18.48 -5.87 -0.35
C LEU A 5 17.95 -6.18 -1.76
N ALA A 6 16.63 -6.16 -1.92
CA ALA A 6 16.02 -6.19 -3.25
C ALA A 6 16.61 -5.05 -4.07
N GLU A 7 17.11 -5.36 -5.27
CA GLU A 7 17.76 -4.40 -6.15
C GLU A 7 16.85 -3.18 -6.35
N VAL A 8 17.29 -2.04 -5.81
CA VAL A 8 16.57 -0.78 -5.94
C VAL A 8 16.79 -0.26 -7.36
N ILE A 9 15.82 -0.49 -8.24
CA ILE A 9 15.83 0.08 -9.59
C ILE A 9 15.66 1.60 -9.45
N TYR A 10 16.75 2.35 -9.65
CA TYR A 10 16.71 3.81 -9.64
C TYR A 10 16.07 4.32 -10.94
N LYS A 11 14.75 4.57 -10.92
CA LYS A 11 14.07 5.19 -12.06
C LYS A 11 14.56 6.63 -12.23
N THR A 12 15.05 6.98 -13.41
CA THR A 12 15.58 8.31 -13.77
C THR A 12 14.50 9.39 -13.98
N GLY A 13 13.26 9.13 -13.53
CA GLY A 13 12.10 10.02 -13.71
C GLY A 13 11.79 10.91 -12.50
N ARG A 14 11.02 12.00 -12.73
CA ARG A 14 10.49 12.82 -11.64
C ARG A 14 9.56 11.98 -10.75
N PRO A 15 9.65 12.05 -9.41
CA PRO A 15 8.75 11.32 -8.53
C PRO A 15 7.28 11.67 -8.78
N CYS A 16 6.44 10.64 -8.90
CA CYS A 16 4.99 10.79 -8.90
C CYS A 16 4.47 10.49 -7.49
N ALA A 17 3.81 11.46 -6.86
CA ALA A 17 3.19 11.32 -5.56
C ALA A 17 1.75 11.83 -5.63
N GLU A 18 0.80 10.92 -5.50
CA GLU A 18 -0.62 11.24 -5.41
C GLU A 18 -1.10 11.28 -3.96
N ARG A 19 -2.10 12.12 -3.68
CA ARG A 19 -2.69 12.21 -2.35
C ARG A 19 -3.53 10.96 -2.05
N PRO A 20 -3.54 10.47 -0.79
CA PRO A 20 -4.42 9.38 -0.41
C PRO A 20 -5.89 9.77 -0.58
N ARG A 21 -6.70 8.82 -1.09
CA ARG A 21 -8.15 8.98 -1.23
C ARG A 21 -8.81 8.92 0.16
N ARG A 22 -9.84 9.73 0.38
CA ARG A 22 -10.66 9.62 1.61
C ARG A 22 -11.41 8.30 1.61
N LEU A 23 -11.37 7.60 2.75
CA LEU A 23 -12.11 6.36 2.97
C LEU A 23 -13.20 6.59 4.03
N ALA A 24 -14.32 5.89 3.89
CA ALA A 24 -15.30 5.77 4.96
C ALA A 24 -14.66 5.05 6.18
N PRO A 25 -15.15 5.28 7.41
CA PRO A 25 -14.55 4.72 8.63
C PRO A 25 -14.33 3.21 8.58
N ASP A 26 -15.31 2.44 8.08
CA ASP A 26 -15.20 0.97 8.01
C ASP A 26 -14.13 0.51 7.01
N LYS A 27 -14.06 1.19 5.85
CA LYS A 27 -13.02 0.95 4.84
C LYS A 27 -11.64 1.28 5.39
N PHE A 28 -11.52 2.37 6.14
CA PHE A 28 -10.26 2.80 6.74
C PHE A 28 -9.78 1.79 7.80
N LYS A 29 -10.68 1.31 8.66
CA LYS A 29 -10.37 0.27 9.65
C LYS A 29 -9.87 -1.00 8.97
N ALA A 30 -10.60 -1.50 7.97
CA ALA A 30 -10.21 -2.69 7.21
C ALA A 30 -8.87 -2.50 6.48
N ALA A 31 -8.64 -1.34 5.84
CA ALA A 31 -7.37 -1.04 5.18
C ALA A 31 -6.19 -1.03 6.16
N LYS A 32 -6.39 -0.47 7.36
CA LYS A 32 -5.36 -0.41 8.40
C LYS A 32 -5.00 -1.81 8.91
N GLU A 33 -5.99 -2.64 9.19
CA GLU A 33 -5.79 -4.03 9.65
C GLU A 33 -5.03 -4.86 8.61
N GLU A 34 -5.41 -4.76 7.33
CA GLU A 34 -4.73 -5.45 6.23
C GLU A 34 -3.26 -5.01 6.11
N PHE A 35 -2.98 -3.71 6.16
CA PHE A 35 -1.60 -3.21 6.11
C PHE A 35 -0.75 -3.69 7.30
N GLN A 36 -1.33 -3.78 8.51
CA GLN A 36 -0.60 -4.33 9.66
C GLN A 36 -0.23 -5.80 9.43
N LEU A 37 -1.16 -6.60 8.89
CA LEU A 37 -0.89 -8.00 8.53
C LEU A 37 0.23 -8.10 7.49
N LEU A 38 0.16 -7.29 6.42
CA LEU A 38 1.17 -7.31 5.35
C LEU A 38 2.56 -6.90 5.87
N ILE A 39 2.63 -5.96 6.82
CA ILE A 39 3.88 -5.58 7.49
C ILE A 39 4.41 -6.72 8.37
N GLN A 40 3.55 -7.36 9.16
CA GLN A 40 3.92 -8.50 9.99
C GLN A 40 4.40 -9.71 9.17
N GLN A 41 3.83 -9.91 7.99
CA GLN A 41 4.23 -10.95 7.04
C GLN A 41 5.51 -10.58 6.26
N GLY A 42 6.03 -9.36 6.41
CA GLY A 42 7.21 -8.89 5.67
C GLY A 42 6.96 -8.60 4.19
N ILE A 43 5.69 -8.53 3.75
CA ILE A 43 5.31 -8.20 2.37
C ILE A 43 5.41 -6.69 2.13
N CYS A 44 5.09 -5.88 3.14
CA CYS A 44 5.16 -4.42 3.09
C CYS A 44 6.10 -3.89 4.18
N GLN A 45 6.66 -2.70 3.95
CA GLN A 45 7.44 -1.97 4.94
C GLN A 45 7.11 -0.48 4.88
N SER A 46 7.33 0.23 5.99
CA SER A 46 7.28 1.69 5.97
C SER A 46 8.36 2.25 5.03
N SER A 47 8.03 3.32 4.31
CA SER A 47 8.92 3.95 3.35
C SER A 47 8.87 5.47 3.47
N SER A 48 10.01 6.11 3.22
CA SER A 48 10.17 7.56 3.08
C SER A 48 10.37 7.98 1.62
N SER A 49 9.97 7.12 0.67
CA SER A 49 10.08 7.36 -0.76
C SER A 49 9.34 8.62 -1.19
N LYS A 50 9.87 9.33 -2.20
CA LYS A 50 9.18 10.43 -2.88
C LYS A 50 8.07 9.95 -3.82
N TRP A 51 7.90 8.64 -3.98
CA TRP A 51 6.90 8.02 -4.84
C TRP A 51 5.71 7.52 -4.01
N ALA A 52 4.49 7.86 -4.41
CA ALA A 52 3.27 7.41 -3.75
C ALA A 52 2.11 7.28 -4.74
N SER A 53 1.45 6.12 -4.73
CA SER A 53 0.20 5.85 -5.44
C SER A 53 -0.94 5.75 -4.44
N PRO A 54 -2.16 6.18 -4.77
CA PRO A 54 -3.28 6.09 -3.84
C PRO A 54 -3.76 4.63 -3.76
N LEU A 55 -4.52 4.33 -2.71
CA LEU A 55 -5.16 3.04 -2.53
C LEU A 55 -6.64 3.09 -2.91
N HIS A 56 -7.16 1.95 -3.36
CA HIS A 56 -8.56 1.70 -3.61
C HIS A 56 -9.03 0.48 -2.82
N MET A 57 -10.26 0.54 -2.29
CA MET A 57 -10.88 -0.53 -1.51
C MET A 57 -12.04 -1.13 -2.31
N VAL A 58 -11.93 -2.42 -2.66
CA VAL A 58 -12.93 -3.14 -3.47
C VAL A 58 -13.67 -4.15 -2.58
N PRO A 59 -15.01 -4.22 -2.61
CA PRO A 59 -15.75 -5.21 -1.84
C PRO A 59 -15.51 -6.64 -2.34
N LYS A 60 -15.48 -7.60 -1.42
CA LYS A 60 -15.49 -9.03 -1.69
C LYS A 60 -16.92 -9.58 -1.56
N LYS A 61 -17.14 -10.80 -2.07
CA LYS A 61 -18.42 -11.53 -1.94
C LYS A 61 -18.79 -11.90 -0.50
N ASN A 62 -17.81 -11.91 0.42
CA ASN A 62 -17.97 -12.27 1.83
C ASN A 62 -18.04 -11.03 2.75
N ASP A 63 -18.51 -9.89 2.23
CA ASP A 63 -18.61 -8.61 2.95
C ASP A 63 -17.30 -8.06 3.55
N THR A 64 -16.15 -8.59 3.11
CA THR A 64 -14.83 -8.04 3.45
C THR A 64 -14.29 -7.15 2.33
N TRP A 65 -13.17 -6.47 2.58
CA TRP A 65 -12.56 -5.55 1.62
C TRP A 65 -11.26 -6.12 1.03
N ARG A 66 -10.94 -5.74 -0.20
CA ARG A 66 -9.62 -5.93 -0.83
C ARG A 66 -8.92 -4.58 -0.94
N LEU A 67 -7.67 -4.56 -0.51
CA LEU A 67 -6.76 -3.45 -0.73
C LEU A 67 -6.15 -3.54 -2.13
N CYS A 68 -6.22 -2.46 -2.91
CA CYS A 68 -5.64 -2.39 -4.26
C CYS A 68 -4.84 -1.09 -4.43
N GLY A 69 -3.60 -1.18 -4.91
CA GLY A 69 -2.82 -0.02 -5.32
C GLY A 69 -3.24 0.49 -6.70
N ASP A 70 -3.42 1.80 -6.85
CA ASP A 70 -3.72 2.44 -8.14
C ASP A 70 -2.41 2.92 -8.79
N TYR A 71 -1.73 2.04 -9.53
CA TYR A 71 -0.40 2.26 -10.09
C TYR A 71 -0.42 2.81 -11.54
N ARG A 72 -1.44 3.60 -11.88
CA ARG A 72 -1.55 4.21 -13.21
C ARG A 72 -0.39 5.15 -13.54
#